data_AF-A0A645GD64-F1
#
_entry.id   AF-A0A645GD64-F1
#
_cell.length_a   1.000
_cell.length_b   1.000
_cell.length_c   1.000
_cell.angle_alpha   90.00
_cell.angle_beta   90.00
_cell.angle_gamma   90.00
#
_symmetry.space_group_name_H-M   'P 1'
#
loop_
_entity.id
_entity.type
_entity.pdbx_description
1 polymer ?
#
loop_
_entity_poly.entity_id
_entity_poly.type
_entity_poly.pdbx_seq_one_letter_code
_entity_poly.pdbx_strand_id
1 'polypeptide(L)'
;MGSAGIYRVGLGALLGLENWRVEGFFIGLHLKYLQKHFWRTKYSISFPRIRPQEGSFQPNYLIADKELAQLIWAFRLFDEDVEMVLSTRESVSFRNNMITLGITSMSAGSKTEPGGYATHINELEQFVINDSRSANELEQEIKNQKYTAIWKDWDKVFI
;
A
#
# COMPACT_ATOMS: atom_id res chain seq x y z
N MET A 1 -0.12 14.65 14.20
CA MET A 1 -1.14 14.32 13.19
C MET A 1 -2.49 14.08 13.85
N GLY A 2 -2.66 13.02 14.64
CA GLY A 2 -3.91 12.77 15.38
C GLY A 2 -4.29 13.92 16.33
N SER A 3 -3.33 14.48 17.07
CA SER A 3 -3.53 15.67 17.92
C SER A 3 -3.98 16.92 17.16
N ALA A 4 -3.68 16.99 15.86
CA ALA A 4 -4.07 18.09 14.98
C ALA A 4 -5.42 17.85 14.28
N GLY A 5 -6.14 16.79 14.64
CA GLY A 5 -7.44 16.46 14.06
C GLY A 5 -7.38 15.95 12.61
N ILE A 6 -6.23 15.45 12.16
CA ILE A 6 -6.13 14.85 10.83
C ILE A 6 -7.00 13.59 10.78
N TYR A 7 -7.92 13.57 9.82
CA TYR A 7 -8.91 12.50 9.68
C TYR A 7 -8.31 11.15 9.31
N ARG A 8 -7.29 11.13 8.45
CA ARG A 8 -6.68 9.90 7.93
C ARG A 8 -5.17 9.93 8.01
N VAL A 9 -4.56 8.86 8.51
CA VAL A 9 -3.10 8.71 8.62
C VAL A 9 -2.67 7.36 8.05
N GLY A 10 -1.72 7.40 7.11
CA GLY A 10 -1.07 6.21 6.56
C GLY A 10 0.18 5.82 7.34
N LEU A 11 0.29 4.53 7.66
CA LEU A 11 1.47 3.89 8.21
C LEU A 11 2.10 2.98 7.15
N GLY A 12 3.38 2.70 7.33
CA GLY A 12 4.12 1.74 6.53
C GLY A 12 5.60 1.82 6.84
N ALA A 13 6.28 0.69 6.71
CA ALA A 13 7.73 0.65 6.64
C ALA A 13 8.16 0.27 5.22
N LEU A 14 9.31 0.76 4.79
CA LEU A 14 9.92 0.36 3.53
C LEU A 14 10.50 -1.05 3.70
N LEU A 15 9.75 -2.02 3.20
CA LEU A 15 10.05 -3.44 3.33
C LEU A 15 11.32 -3.79 2.51
N GLY A 16 12.34 -4.26 3.22
CA GLY A 16 13.63 -4.69 2.68
C GLY A 16 14.85 -3.92 3.22
N LEU A 17 14.62 -2.87 4.01
CA LEU A 17 15.67 -2.22 4.78
C LEU A 17 16.17 -3.09 5.93
N GLU A 18 15.29 -3.87 6.56
CA GLU A 18 15.61 -4.79 7.66
C GLU A 18 14.69 -6.02 7.62
N ASN A 19 14.83 -6.91 8.60
CA ASN A 19 13.97 -8.08 8.74
C ASN A 19 12.48 -7.69 8.79
N TRP A 20 11.72 -8.17 7.79
CA TRP A 20 10.31 -7.80 7.61
C TRP A 20 9.40 -8.16 8.79
N ARG A 21 9.74 -9.18 9.59
CA ARG A 21 8.97 -9.53 10.78
C ARG A 21 9.13 -8.50 11.89
N VAL A 22 10.34 -7.95 12.03
CA VAL A 22 10.66 -6.91 13.01
C VAL A 22 9.96 -5.61 12.60
N GLU A 23 10.10 -5.21 11.35
CA GLU A 23 9.41 -4.05 10.76
C GLU A 23 7.88 -4.18 10.93
N GLY A 24 7.31 -5.31 10.53
CA GLY A 24 5.89 -5.59 10.67
C GLY A 24 5.40 -5.54 12.12
N PHE A 25 6.15 -6.12 13.05
CA PHE A 25 5.83 -6.09 14.48
C PHE A 25 5.77 -4.66 15.03
N PHE A 26 6.77 -3.82 14.71
CA PHE A 26 6.79 -2.45 15.19
C PHE A 26 5.73 -1.56 14.53
N ILE A 27 5.36 -1.80 13.27
CA ILE A 27 4.19 -1.16 12.66
C ILE A 27 2.93 -1.51 13.44
N GLY A 28 2.72 -2.79 13.79
CA GLY A 28 1.56 -3.23 14.57
C GLY A 28 1.50 -2.58 15.95
N LEU A 29 2.63 -2.50 16.66
CA LEU A 29 2.72 -1.77 17.92
C LEU A 29 2.40 -0.28 17.76
N HIS A 30 2.90 0.35 16.69
CA HIS A 30 2.67 1.76 16.42
C HIS A 30 1.19 2.03 16.10
N LEU A 31 0.55 1.19 15.28
CA LEU A 31 -0.88 1.27 15.01
C LEU A 31 -1.69 1.22 16.31
N LYS A 32 -1.41 0.23 17.18
CA LYS A 32 -2.11 0.07 18.45
C LYS A 32 -1.94 1.28 19.38
N TYR A 33 -0.72 1.84 19.42
CA TYR A 33 -0.47 3.07 20.16
C TYR A 33 -1.33 4.22 19.63
N LEU A 34 -1.35 4.44 18.31
CA LEU A 34 -2.08 5.53 17.70
C LEU A 34 -3.59 5.40 17.90
N GLN A 35 -4.16 4.22 17.70
CA GLN A 35 -5.59 3.96 17.95
C GLN A 35 -6.00 4.26 19.39
N LYS A 36 -5.14 3.94 20.37
CA LYS A 36 -5.40 4.23 21.78
C LYS A 36 -5.39 5.74 22.09
N HIS A 37 -4.50 6.51 21.46
CA HIS A 37 -4.29 7.92 21.79
C HIS A 37 -5.11 8.88 20.90
N PHE A 38 -5.44 8.46 19.67
CA PHE A 38 -6.07 9.29 18.65
C PHE A 38 -7.19 8.52 17.94
N TRP A 39 -8.12 7.95 18.71
CA TRP A 39 -9.21 7.10 18.24
C TRP A 39 -10.16 7.72 17.20
N ARG A 40 -10.15 9.05 17.01
CA ARG A 40 -10.95 9.74 15.99
C ARG A 40 -10.28 9.81 14.61
N THR A 41 -9.06 9.28 14.49
CA THR A 41 -8.31 9.22 13.23
C THR A 41 -8.47 7.82 12.62
N LYS A 42 -8.79 7.75 11.33
CA LYS A 42 -8.77 6.52 10.53
C LYS A 42 -7.33 6.20 10.12
N TYR A 43 -6.96 4.93 10.20
CA TYR A 43 -5.62 4.47 9.86
C TYR A 43 -5.62 3.57 8.63
N SER A 44 -4.52 3.62 7.88
CA SER A 44 -4.25 2.67 6.81
C SER A 44 -2.80 2.17 6.90
N ILE A 45 -2.55 0.93 6.51
CA ILE A 45 -1.22 0.34 6.42
C ILE A 45 -0.86 0.09 4.96
N SER A 46 0.33 0.51 4.57
CA SER A 46 0.93 0.23 3.28
C SER A 46 2.08 -0.75 3.43
N PHE A 47 2.30 -1.59 2.41
CA PHE A 47 3.35 -2.60 2.39
C PHE A 47 4.37 -2.38 1.27
N PRO A 48 5.02 -1.20 1.18
CA PRO A 48 5.90 -0.90 0.07
C PRO A 48 7.18 -1.73 0.15
N ARG A 49 7.39 -2.67 -0.78
CA ARG A 49 8.70 -3.30 -0.97
C ARG A 49 9.69 -2.32 -1.60
N ILE A 50 10.96 -2.47 -1.26
CA ILE A 50 12.05 -1.85 -1.99
C ILE A 50 12.02 -2.34 -3.45
N ARG A 51 12.29 -1.43 -4.38
CA ARG A 51 12.27 -1.67 -5.82
C ARG A 51 13.57 -1.15 -6.43
N PRO A 52 13.92 -1.61 -7.65
CA PRO A 52 15.03 -1.01 -8.38
C PRO A 52 14.87 0.51 -8.43
N GLN A 53 15.96 1.20 -8.08
CA GLN A 53 16.06 2.65 -7.93
C GLN A 53 17.48 3.09 -8.25
N GLU A 54 17.64 4.36 -8.63
CA GLU A 54 18.93 4.94 -8.96
C GLU A 54 19.86 5.03 -7.74
N GLY A 55 21.10 4.57 -7.89
CA GLY A 55 22.09 4.51 -6.80
C GLY A 55 22.55 3.09 -6.48
N SER A 56 23.35 2.97 -5.41
CA SER A 56 24.07 1.72 -5.08
C SER A 56 23.50 0.98 -3.87
N PHE A 57 22.39 1.43 -3.30
CA PHE A 57 21.81 0.78 -2.13
C PHE A 57 21.31 -0.63 -2.49
N GLN A 58 21.73 -1.62 -1.71
CA GLN A 58 21.25 -2.98 -1.78
C GLN A 58 20.44 -3.28 -0.52
N PRO A 59 19.25 -3.87 -0.65
CA PRO A 59 18.44 -4.20 0.52
C PRO A 59 19.11 -5.23 1.41
N ASN A 60 19.04 -5.02 2.72
CA ASN A 60 19.52 -6.00 3.71
C ASN A 60 18.67 -7.28 3.67
N TYR A 61 17.41 -7.17 3.25
CA TYR A 61 16.50 -8.32 3.14
C TYR A 61 15.64 -8.23 1.88
N LEU A 62 15.73 -9.24 1.01
CA LEU A 62 14.83 -9.37 -0.14
C LEU A 62 13.58 -10.13 0.27
N ILE A 63 12.45 -9.43 0.29
CA ILE A 63 11.18 -10.00 0.73
C ILE A 63 10.50 -10.70 -0.42
N ALA A 64 10.30 -12.01 -0.28
CA ALA A 64 9.58 -12.82 -1.24
C ALA A 64 8.06 -12.59 -1.17
N ASP A 65 7.35 -12.92 -2.25
CA ASP A 65 5.89 -12.78 -2.32
C ASP A 65 5.17 -13.55 -1.19
N LYS A 66 5.68 -14.74 -0.82
CA LYS A 66 5.15 -15.53 0.30
C LYS A 66 5.22 -14.77 1.62
N GLU A 67 6.30 -14.04 1.85
CA GLU A 67 6.53 -13.30 3.09
C GLU A 67 5.69 -12.03 3.13
N LEU A 68 5.57 -11.33 2.00
CA LEU A 68 4.66 -10.20 1.88
C LEU A 68 3.20 -10.62 2.11
N ALA A 69 2.77 -11.74 1.51
CA ALA A 69 1.45 -12.31 1.76
C ALA A 69 1.25 -12.68 3.24
N GLN A 70 2.24 -13.31 3.87
CA GLN A 70 2.21 -13.63 5.29
C GLN A 70 2.05 -12.38 6.17
N LEU A 71 2.75 -11.29 5.83
CA LEU A 71 2.64 -10.03 6.55
C LEU A 71 1.25 -9.39 6.38
N ILE A 72 0.71 -9.35 5.16
CA ILE A 72 -0.64 -8.83 4.88
C ILE A 72 -1.68 -9.61 5.68
N TRP A 73 -1.60 -10.95 5.71
CA TRP A 73 -2.51 -11.78 6.50
C TRP A 73 -2.34 -11.58 8.00
N ALA A 74 -1.11 -11.42 8.49
CA ALA A 74 -0.89 -11.10 9.90
C ALA A 74 -1.60 -9.80 10.29
N PHE A 75 -1.56 -8.77 9.44
CA PHE A 75 -2.30 -7.53 9.68
C PHE A 75 -3.81 -7.69 9.57
N ARG A 76 -4.30 -8.47 8.60
CA ARG A 76 -5.74 -8.78 8.49
C ARG A 76 -6.29 -9.47 9.74
N LEU A 77 -5.49 -10.33 10.38
CA LEU A 77 -5.86 -10.99 11.63
C LEU A 77 -5.67 -10.10 12.86
N PHE A 78 -4.69 -9.20 12.81
CA PHE A 78 -4.38 -8.29 13.91
C PHE A 78 -5.42 -7.17 14.05
N ASP A 79 -5.86 -6.63 12.93
CA ASP A 79 -6.85 -5.57 12.85
C ASP A 79 -7.71 -5.77 11.59
N GLU A 80 -8.96 -6.16 11.79
CA GLU A 80 -9.88 -6.46 10.69
C GLU A 80 -10.45 -5.22 10.00
N ASP A 81 -10.36 -4.06 10.65
CA ASP A 81 -10.93 -2.79 10.17
C ASP A 81 -9.88 -1.91 9.48
N VAL A 82 -8.59 -2.16 9.70
CA VAL A 82 -7.54 -1.34 9.12
C VAL A 82 -7.55 -1.45 7.59
N GLU A 83 -7.49 -0.28 6.94
CA GLU A 83 -7.34 -0.22 5.50
C GLU A 83 -5.93 -0.67 5.11
N MET A 84 -5.83 -1.62 4.19
CA MET A 84 -4.56 -2.15 3.69
C MET A 84 -4.34 -1.78 2.24
N VAL A 85 -3.22 -1.11 1.97
CA VAL A 85 -2.91 -0.47 0.70
C VAL A 85 -1.80 -1.23 -0.04
N LEU A 86 -2.06 -1.62 -1.29
CA LEU A 86 -1.09 -2.27 -2.18
C LEU A 86 -0.81 -1.42 -3.44
N SER A 87 0.43 -0.98 -3.58
CA SER A 87 0.85 -0.10 -4.67
C SER A 87 1.25 -0.84 -5.95
N THR A 88 1.49 -0.08 -7.02
CA THR A 88 2.05 -0.54 -8.31
C THR A 88 3.51 -1.00 -8.22
N ARG A 89 4.12 -1.03 -7.03
CA ARG A 89 5.42 -1.68 -6.79
C ARG A 89 5.36 -3.19 -6.97
N GLU A 90 4.16 -3.76 -6.84
CA GLU A 90 3.91 -5.19 -6.86
C GLU A 90 3.50 -5.66 -8.26
N SER A 91 3.82 -6.91 -8.59
CA SER A 91 3.55 -7.46 -9.92
C SER A 91 2.06 -7.64 -10.17
N VAL A 92 1.65 -7.59 -11.44
CA VAL A 92 0.25 -7.87 -11.85
C VAL A 92 -0.28 -9.17 -11.23
N SER A 93 0.50 -10.25 -11.29
CA SER A 93 0.12 -11.55 -10.72
C SER A 93 -0.09 -11.49 -9.21
N PHE A 94 0.84 -10.89 -8.46
CA PHE A 94 0.71 -10.78 -7.01
C PHE A 94 -0.51 -9.93 -6.64
N ARG A 95 -0.66 -8.78 -7.30
CA ARG A 95 -1.76 -7.84 -7.09
C ARG A 95 -3.12 -8.47 -7.35
N ASN A 96 -3.27 -9.20 -8.46
CA ASN A 96 -4.51 -9.89 -8.79
C ASN A 96 -4.89 -10.92 -7.72
N ASN A 97 -3.92 -11.70 -7.22
CA ASN A 97 -4.19 -12.65 -6.14
C ASN A 97 -4.60 -11.95 -4.83
N MET A 98 -4.02 -10.78 -4.54
CA MET A 98 -4.29 -10.04 -3.31
C MET A 98 -5.65 -9.35 -3.26
N ILE A 99 -6.35 -9.19 -4.40
CA ILE A 99 -7.71 -8.64 -4.45
C ILE A 99 -8.66 -9.42 -3.53
N THR A 100 -8.51 -10.75 -3.46
CA THR A 100 -9.37 -11.61 -2.64
C THR A 100 -8.80 -11.93 -1.25
N LEU A 101 -7.57 -11.49 -0.96
CA LEU A 101 -6.76 -12.00 0.16
C LEU A 101 -6.38 -10.91 1.17
N GLY A 102 -7.19 -9.86 1.24
CA GLY A 102 -7.19 -8.91 2.36
C GLY A 102 -6.80 -7.49 2.03
N ILE A 103 -6.28 -7.19 0.83
CA ILE A 103 -6.04 -5.79 0.44
C ILE A 103 -7.38 -5.07 0.21
N THR A 104 -7.51 -3.85 0.73
CA THR A 104 -8.74 -3.05 0.61
C THR A 104 -8.58 -1.83 -0.26
N SER A 105 -7.35 -1.47 -0.64
CA SER A 105 -7.05 -0.30 -1.44
C SER A 105 -5.84 -0.56 -2.34
N MET A 106 -5.92 -0.14 -3.60
CA MET A 106 -4.90 -0.41 -4.61
C MET A 106 -4.67 0.83 -5.46
N SER A 107 -3.41 1.20 -5.70
CA SER A 107 -3.09 2.29 -6.63
C SER A 107 -3.17 1.82 -8.09
N ALA A 108 -3.54 2.68 -9.03
CA ALA A 108 -3.59 2.33 -10.46
C ALA A 108 -3.04 3.47 -11.31
N GLY A 109 -2.51 3.13 -12.50
CA GLY A 109 -1.96 4.12 -13.44
C GLY A 109 -0.86 4.99 -12.86
N SER A 110 -0.08 4.49 -11.89
CA SER A 110 0.85 5.32 -11.14
C SER A 110 2.03 5.78 -11.99
N LYS A 111 2.37 7.07 -11.88
CA LYS A 111 3.60 7.69 -12.40
C LYS A 111 4.49 8.07 -11.23
N THR A 112 5.75 7.65 -11.28
CA THR A 112 6.75 7.82 -10.21
C THR A 112 7.76 8.94 -10.50
N GLU A 113 7.62 9.57 -11.66
CA GLU A 113 8.37 10.75 -12.11
C GLU A 113 7.58 12.04 -11.77
N PRO A 114 8.23 13.12 -11.31
CA PRO A 114 7.55 14.39 -11.09
C PRO A 114 6.94 14.90 -12.41
N GLY A 115 5.68 15.35 -12.36
CA GLY A 115 4.97 15.80 -13.56
C GLY A 115 4.55 14.70 -14.55
N GLY A 116 4.81 13.41 -14.27
CA GLY A 116 4.59 12.30 -15.22
C GLY A 116 3.16 12.09 -15.73
N TYR A 117 2.17 12.75 -15.13
CA TYR A 117 0.78 12.76 -15.62
C TYR A 117 0.48 13.88 -16.63
N ALA A 118 1.33 14.92 -16.70
CA ALA A 118 1.11 16.12 -17.51
C ALA A 118 2.21 16.34 -18.56
N THR A 119 3.43 15.88 -18.29
CA THR A 119 4.61 16.08 -19.14
C THR A 119 5.27 14.74 -19.44
N HIS A 120 5.60 14.48 -20.71
CA HIS A 120 6.41 13.34 -21.15
C HIS A 120 7.91 13.61 -21.06
N ILE A 121 8.32 14.50 -20.15
CA ILE A 121 9.74 14.75 -19.89
C ILE A 121 10.22 13.55 -19.07
N ASN A 122 11.21 12.81 -19.58
CA ASN A 122 11.85 11.73 -18.84
C ASN A 122 12.62 12.34 -17.65
N GLU A 123 11.92 12.55 -16.54
CA GLU A 123 12.54 12.85 -15.26
C GLU A 123 12.90 11.55 -14.52
N LEU A 124 13.78 11.66 -13.53
CA LEU A 124 14.24 10.51 -12.78
C LEU A 124 13.06 9.89 -11.99
N GLU A 125 12.72 8.65 -12.30
CA GLU A 125 11.72 7.89 -11.54
C GLU A 125 12.23 7.64 -10.10
N GLN A 126 11.37 7.82 -9.09
CA GLN A 126 11.72 7.46 -7.72
C GLN A 126 12.00 5.96 -7.55
N PHE A 127 11.26 5.13 -8.29
CA PHE A 127 11.42 3.68 -8.36
C PHE A 127 10.71 3.13 -9.59
N VAL A 128 11.17 1.96 -10.04
CA VAL A 128 10.56 1.23 -11.15
C VAL A 128 9.25 0.56 -10.71
N ILE A 129 8.15 0.93 -11.36
CA ILE A 129 6.84 0.28 -11.17
C ILE A 129 6.83 -1.15 -11.73
N ASN A 130 5.99 -2.02 -11.19
CA ASN A 130 5.84 -3.43 -11.57
C ASN A 130 4.44 -3.78 -12.09
N ASP A 131 3.54 -2.80 -12.06
CA ASP A 131 2.22 -2.87 -12.67
C ASP A 131 1.91 -1.51 -13.31
N SER A 132 1.95 -1.47 -14.64
CA SER A 132 1.70 -0.30 -15.46
C SER A 132 0.26 -0.21 -15.98
N ARG A 133 -0.63 -1.12 -15.55
CA ARG A 133 -2.04 -1.09 -15.95
C ARG A 133 -2.70 0.21 -15.55
N SER A 134 -3.57 0.69 -16.43
CA SER A 134 -4.45 1.82 -16.20
C SER A 134 -5.47 1.53 -15.10
N ALA A 135 -6.08 2.60 -14.58
CA ALA A 135 -7.22 2.51 -13.66
C ALA A 135 -8.36 1.63 -14.19
N ASN A 136 -8.71 1.80 -15.47
CA ASN A 136 -9.79 1.04 -16.10
C ASN A 136 -9.46 -0.45 -16.21
N GLU A 137 -8.22 -0.81 -16.57
CA GLU A 137 -7.79 -2.21 -16.65
C GLU A 137 -7.81 -2.89 -15.27
N LEU A 138 -7.36 -2.19 -14.22
CA LEU A 138 -7.42 -2.71 -12.86
C LEU A 138 -8.87 -2.85 -12.37
N GLU A 139 -9.74 -1.90 -12.70
CA GLU A 139 -11.17 -1.97 -12.35
C GLU A 139 -11.86 -3.18 -13.01
N GLN A 140 -11.59 -3.43 -14.30
CA GLN A 140 -12.12 -4.62 -14.97
C GLN A 140 -11.61 -5.91 -14.33
N GLU A 141 -10.33 -5.97 -13.94
CA GLU A 141 -9.78 -7.11 -13.22
C GLU A 141 -10.49 -7.35 -11.88
N ILE A 142 -10.67 -6.30 -11.08
CA ILE A 142 -11.43 -6.36 -9.81
C ILE A 142 -12.84 -6.89 -10.05
N LYS A 143 -13.51 -6.41 -11.10
CA LYS A 143 -14.86 -6.86 -11.48
C LYS A 143 -14.90 -8.32 -11.93
N ASN A 144 -13.90 -8.78 -12.68
CA ASN A 144 -13.78 -10.18 -13.11
C ASN A 144 -13.65 -11.13 -11.91
N GLN A 145 -13.05 -10.67 -10.82
CA GLN A 145 -12.96 -11.40 -9.56
C GLN A 145 -14.20 -11.27 -8.68
N LYS A 146 -15.28 -10.65 -9.17
CA LYS A 146 -16.56 -10.41 -8.48
C LYS A 146 -16.47 -9.41 -7.33
N TYR A 147 -15.49 -8.51 -7.38
CA TYR A 147 -15.39 -7.36 -6.47
C TYR A 147 -15.82 -6.07 -7.19
N THR A 148 -16.01 -5.00 -6.42
CA THR A 148 -16.35 -3.67 -6.96
C THR A 148 -15.30 -2.66 -6.51
N ALA A 149 -14.76 -1.90 -7.45
CA ALA A 149 -13.88 -0.78 -7.14
C ALA A 149 -14.72 0.40 -6.62
N ILE A 150 -14.34 0.94 -5.47
CA ILE A 150 -14.95 2.14 -4.89
C ILE A 150 -13.96 3.30 -5.02
N TRP A 151 -14.36 4.32 -5.78
CA TRP A 151 -13.51 5.48 -6.09
C TRP A 151 -13.68 6.65 -5.11
N LYS A 152 -14.70 6.61 -4.26
CA LYS A 152 -15.04 7.67 -3.31
C LYS A 152 -15.63 7.06 -2.04
N ASP A 153 -14.92 7.21 -0.92
CA ASP A 153 -15.35 6.73 0.41
C ASP A 153 -15.41 7.85 1.47
N TRP A 154 -15.29 9.12 1.05
CA TRP A 154 -15.14 10.28 1.94
C TRP A 154 -16.26 11.33 1.80
N ASP A 155 -17.39 10.98 1.19
CA ASP A 155 -18.53 11.90 1.14
C ASP A 155 -19.11 12.12 2.54
N LYS A 156 -19.62 13.32 2.83
CA LYS A 156 -20.26 13.64 4.12
C LYS A 156 -21.47 12.75 4.39
N VAL A 157 -22.04 12.15 3.34
CA VAL A 157 -23.16 11.20 3.46
C VAL A 157 -22.73 9.88 4.13
N PHE A 158 -21.42 9.61 4.21
CA PHE A 158 -20.84 8.41 4.82
C PHE A 158 -20.12 8.68 6.16
N ILE A 159 -20.14 9.91 6.68
CA ILE A 159 -19.46 10.35 7.92
C ILE A 159 -20.48 10.72 8.99
#